data_AF-A0A6J1X7Q2-F1
#
_entry.id   AF-A0A6J1X7Q2-F1
#
_cell.length_a   1.000
_cell.length_b   1.000
_cell.length_c   1.000
_cell.angle_alpha   90.00
_cell.angle_beta   90.00
_cell.angle_gamma   90.00
#
_symmetry.space_group_name_H-M   'P 1'
#
loop_
_entity.id
_entity.type
_entity.pdbx_description
1 polymer ?
#
loop_
_entity_poly.entity_id
_entity_poly.type
_entity_poly.pdbx_seq_one_letter_code
_entity_poly.pdbx_strand_id
1 'polypeptide(L)'
;MDSKNKKNIRRQTRKTIAGIKLPPIGPAADIQIKTILDIDPDYYSLVEGRPIKPNTSIHKYKQNIKEVALKRTLHGFLVDEILRIDKEIETEKNIYETASKHFEEYQNSFDKFLADDNNKTISVMKKSDGLAKDLVNRSDECKKANYEMASLKSKLQYIDETLVILLSFQNFLYKAAPILWREEHKIRLDIKHNEIFSMDSDIFSKIDINAIKERLSQLPEPRLYFETPEQILIVFDSLEKQNLNYLLVTEELNSEKNRFMKTLDILKIKLRQELDFIQQKIKEIEDIIILNDIRASEVKQIFFRILEEKIRYLVSSEMALQIFNYVEFTYEQVITSNETELSSLEMAMALESEYDNLMMDISAFDLEYVKTIEKEIYEHGEKEIKDATEATKLLKEIDKLSRRLKSAFEPTRRK
;
A
#
# COMPACT_ATOMS: atom_id res chain seq x y z
N MET A 1 58.08 65.49 -78.93
CA MET A 1 57.84 66.55 -77.93
C MET A 1 59.09 66.63 -77.05
N ASP A 2 60.28 66.91 -77.59
CA ASP A 2 60.75 68.19 -78.12
C ASP A 2 60.52 69.39 -77.19
N SER A 3 61.54 69.75 -76.41
CA SER A 3 62.02 71.12 -76.20
C SER A 3 63.07 71.13 -75.07
N LYS A 4 64.35 70.97 -75.43
CA LYS A 4 65.32 72.05 -75.64
C LYS A 4 65.70 72.83 -74.37
N ASN A 5 66.76 72.31 -73.74
CA ASN A 5 67.79 73.08 -73.05
C ASN A 5 68.12 74.38 -73.79
N LYS A 6 67.91 75.53 -73.14
CA LYS A 6 68.51 76.80 -73.54
C LYS A 6 69.47 77.27 -72.44
N LYS A 7 70.76 77.09 -72.71
CA LYS A 7 71.87 77.76 -72.03
C LYS A 7 71.72 79.27 -72.22
N ASN A 8 71.30 79.98 -71.19
CA ASN A 8 71.31 81.45 -71.18
C ASN A 8 72.68 81.94 -70.69
N ILE A 9 73.60 82.15 -71.63
CA ILE A 9 74.81 82.95 -71.43
C ILE A 9 74.36 84.40 -71.25
N ARG A 10 74.28 84.85 -70.00
CA ARG A 10 73.98 86.25 -69.67
C ARG A 10 75.17 87.12 -70.07
N ARG A 11 74.98 87.94 -71.11
CA ARG A 11 75.82 89.11 -71.42
C ARG A 11 75.86 90.01 -70.19
N GLN A 12 77.03 90.16 -69.56
CA GLN A 12 77.23 91.12 -68.47
C GLN A 12 77.25 92.53 -69.05
N THR A 13 76.20 93.30 -68.75
CA THR A 13 76.15 94.73 -68.99
C THR A 13 77.01 95.45 -67.96
N ARG A 14 78.05 96.15 -68.41
CA ARG A 14 78.89 97.02 -67.57
C ARG A 14 78.01 98.16 -67.06
N LYS A 15 77.61 98.13 -65.79
CA LYS A 15 76.93 99.26 -65.13
C LYS A 15 77.98 100.27 -64.72
N THR A 16 77.98 101.42 -65.40
CA THR A 16 78.77 102.60 -65.04
C THR A 16 77.93 103.49 -64.11
N ILE A 17 78.41 103.72 -62.88
CA ILE A 17 77.92 104.80 -62.01
C ILE A 17 79.12 105.73 -61.79
N ALA A 18 78.95 107.03 -62.10
CA ALA A 18 79.97 108.08 -61.92
C ALA A 18 81.34 107.86 -62.61
N GLY A 19 81.36 107.24 -63.80
CA GLY A 19 82.55 107.19 -64.66
C GLY A 19 83.68 106.23 -64.22
N ILE A 20 83.47 105.43 -63.17
CA ILE A 20 84.45 104.47 -62.66
C ILE A 20 84.07 103.05 -63.12
N LYS A 21 85.01 102.34 -63.74
CA LYS A 21 84.88 100.90 -64.05
C LYS A 21 85.27 100.10 -62.81
N LEU A 22 84.31 99.44 -62.17
CA LEU A 22 84.60 98.45 -61.14
C LEU A 22 85.07 97.14 -61.81
N PRO A 23 86.16 96.51 -61.36
CA PRO A 23 86.55 95.19 -61.84
C PRO A 23 85.51 94.12 -61.42
N PRO A 24 85.38 93.02 -62.18
CA PRO A 24 84.51 91.91 -61.81
C PRO A 24 85.02 91.25 -60.52
N ILE A 25 84.14 91.06 -59.55
CA ILE A 25 84.41 90.25 -58.35
C ILE A 25 84.48 88.79 -58.82
N GLY A 26 85.69 88.36 -59.20
CA GLY A 26 86.06 86.96 -59.33
C GLY A 26 86.27 86.33 -57.94
N PRO A 27 86.09 85.00 -57.81
CA PRO A 27 86.28 84.31 -56.54
C PRO A 27 87.72 84.52 -56.06
N ALA A 28 87.87 84.99 -54.82
CA ALA A 28 89.16 85.18 -54.17
C ALA A 28 89.86 83.83 -54.02
N ALA A 29 90.77 83.53 -54.95
CA ALA A 29 91.72 82.45 -54.81
C ALA A 29 92.79 82.88 -53.80
N ASP A 30 93.02 81.99 -52.85
CA ASP A 30 94.12 81.89 -51.91
C ASP A 30 94.32 83.03 -50.90
N ILE A 31 93.91 82.70 -49.68
CA ILE A 31 94.24 83.35 -48.41
C ILE A 31 95.74 83.14 -48.17
N GLN A 32 96.58 83.85 -48.92
CA GLN A 32 97.96 84.10 -48.55
C GLN A 32 97.97 85.29 -47.59
N ILE A 33 98.67 85.11 -46.46
CA ILE A 33 98.87 86.12 -45.42
C ILE A 33 99.51 87.34 -46.08
N LYS A 34 98.71 88.40 -46.31
CA LYS A 34 99.18 89.65 -46.90
C LYS A 34 99.93 90.44 -45.83
N THR A 35 101.18 90.78 -46.11
CA THR A 35 102.07 91.51 -45.20
C THR A 35 102.06 93.01 -45.51
N ILE A 36 102.58 93.85 -44.61
CA ILE A 36 102.51 95.33 -44.65
C ILE A 36 103.13 95.96 -45.94
N LEU A 37 103.80 95.18 -46.79
CA LEU A 37 104.43 95.62 -48.04
C LEU A 37 103.65 95.24 -49.31
N ASP A 38 102.56 94.47 -49.21
CA ASP A 38 101.77 94.04 -50.37
C ASP A 38 100.74 95.11 -50.74
N ILE A 39 101.11 95.98 -51.68
CA ILE A 39 100.22 96.98 -52.25
C ILE A 39 99.40 96.32 -53.37
N ASP A 40 98.07 96.47 -53.31
CA ASP A 40 97.11 95.92 -54.28
C ASP A 40 97.56 96.24 -55.72
N PRO A 41 97.68 95.26 -56.63
CA PRO A 41 98.17 95.49 -58.00
C PRO A 41 97.38 96.58 -58.76
N ASP A 42 96.11 96.80 -58.41
CA ASP A 42 95.27 97.84 -59.01
C ASP A 42 95.41 99.22 -58.34
N TYR A 43 96.14 99.34 -57.22
CA TYR A 43 96.34 100.59 -56.48
C TYR A 43 97.04 101.66 -57.33
N TYR A 44 98.10 101.27 -58.04
CA TYR A 44 98.82 102.20 -58.93
C TYR A 44 98.03 102.48 -60.22
N SER A 45 97.22 101.53 -60.71
CA SER A 45 96.38 101.73 -61.89
C SER A 45 95.29 102.79 -61.69
N LEU A 46 94.85 103.05 -60.45
CA LEU A 46 93.84 104.08 -60.14
C LEU A 46 94.45 105.49 -59.94
N VAL A 47 95.78 105.62 -59.86
CA VAL A 47 96.48 106.86 -59.45
C VAL A 47 97.30 107.50 -60.58
N GLU A 48 97.54 106.80 -61.70
CA GLU A 48 98.14 107.40 -62.90
C GLU A 48 97.21 108.46 -63.52
N GLY A 49 97.53 109.74 -63.31
CA GLY A 49 96.87 110.87 -63.97
C GLY A 49 96.23 111.93 -63.05
N ARG A 50 96.32 111.81 -61.71
CA ARG A 50 95.93 112.89 -60.79
C ARG A 50 97.13 113.35 -59.95
N PRO A 51 97.57 114.61 -60.05
CA PRO A 51 98.63 115.12 -59.19
C PRO A 51 98.15 115.14 -57.73
N ILE A 52 98.75 114.31 -56.88
CA ILE A 52 98.56 114.35 -55.43
C ILE A 52 99.18 115.68 -54.97
N LYS A 53 98.33 116.68 -54.68
CA LYS A 53 98.79 117.93 -54.07
C LYS A 53 99.46 117.59 -52.73
N PRO A 54 100.72 118.00 -52.48
CA PRO A 54 101.31 117.85 -51.16
C PRO A 54 100.49 118.71 -50.19
N ASN A 55 99.67 118.08 -49.36
CA ASN A 55 98.98 118.77 -48.29
C ASN A 55 100.02 119.02 -47.19
N THR A 56 100.58 120.22 -47.16
CA THR A 56 101.67 120.63 -46.24
C THR A 56 101.23 120.74 -44.77
N SER A 57 100.00 120.34 -44.42
CA SER A 57 99.51 120.36 -43.05
C SER A 57 99.76 119.03 -42.34
N ILE A 58 100.81 119.02 -41.50
CA ILE A 58 101.14 117.94 -40.56
C ILE A 58 99.92 117.48 -39.75
N HIS A 59 98.97 118.39 -39.48
CA HIS A 59 97.75 118.09 -38.75
C HIS A 59 96.83 117.09 -39.47
N LYS A 60 96.63 117.21 -40.79
CA LYS A 60 95.83 116.24 -41.57
C LYS A 60 96.53 114.89 -41.65
N TYR A 61 97.86 114.87 -41.74
CA TYR A 61 98.64 113.62 -41.69
C TYR A 61 98.51 112.92 -40.33
N LYS A 62 98.63 113.66 -39.22
CA LYS A 62 98.42 113.14 -37.86
C LYS A 62 97.00 112.63 -37.66
N GLN A 63 96.00 113.34 -38.21
CA GLN A 63 94.59 112.90 -38.23
C GLN A 63 94.44 111.59 -39.00
N ASN A 64 95.00 111.48 -40.21
CA ASN A 64 94.92 110.27 -41.03
C ASN A 64 95.62 109.09 -40.37
N ILE A 65 96.80 109.26 -39.75
CA ILE A 65 97.46 108.20 -38.98
C ILE A 65 96.58 107.75 -37.81
N LYS A 66 95.99 108.70 -37.07
CA LYS A 66 95.09 108.38 -35.96
C LYS A 66 93.85 107.63 -36.44
N GLU A 67 93.27 108.04 -37.56
CA GLU A 67 92.12 107.36 -38.18
C GLU A 67 92.48 105.96 -38.68
N VAL A 68 93.66 105.77 -39.29
CA VAL A 68 94.14 104.45 -39.72
C VAL A 68 94.41 103.56 -38.51
N ALA A 69 95.04 104.08 -37.46
CA ALA A 69 95.27 103.34 -36.22
C ALA A 69 93.94 102.93 -35.56
N LEU A 70 92.96 103.84 -35.49
CA LEU A 70 91.64 103.58 -34.92
C LEU A 70 90.85 102.56 -35.76
N LYS A 71 90.90 102.66 -37.09
CA LYS A 71 90.31 101.65 -37.99
C LYS A 71 90.98 100.30 -37.83
N ARG A 72 92.29 100.26 -37.60
CA ARG A 72 93.04 99.01 -37.37
C ARG A 72 92.67 98.36 -36.04
N THR A 73 92.57 99.13 -34.96
CA THR A 73 92.11 98.60 -33.66
C THR A 73 90.66 98.14 -33.72
N LEU A 74 89.79 98.89 -34.40
CA LEU A 74 88.40 98.50 -34.61
C LEU A 74 88.29 97.22 -35.46
N HIS A 75 89.10 97.12 -36.52
CA HIS A 75 89.14 95.91 -37.34
C HIS A 75 89.60 94.69 -36.54
N GLY A 76 90.65 94.82 -35.72
CA GLY A 76 91.09 93.74 -34.83
C GLY A 76 89.99 93.32 -33.85
N PHE A 77 89.33 94.28 -33.20
CA PHE A 77 88.19 93.99 -32.32
C PHE A 77 87.04 93.26 -33.04
N LEU A 78 86.68 93.71 -34.25
CA LEU A 78 85.63 93.04 -35.04
C LEU A 78 86.02 91.62 -35.45
N VAL A 79 87.29 91.39 -35.80
CA VAL A 79 87.80 90.06 -36.14
C VAL A 79 87.77 89.13 -34.93
N ASP A 80 88.15 89.62 -33.74
CA ASP A 80 88.09 88.85 -32.50
C ASP A 80 86.65 88.50 -32.11
N GLU A 81 85.71 89.43 -32.26
CA GLU A 81 84.28 89.18 -32.04
C GLU A 81 83.72 88.15 -33.02
N ILE A 82 84.08 88.24 -34.31
CA ILE A 82 83.71 87.22 -35.31
C ILE A 82 84.26 85.85 -34.90
N LEU A 83 85.52 85.78 -34.48
CA LEU A 83 86.15 84.52 -34.06
C LEU A 83 85.50 83.94 -32.79
N ARG A 84 85.04 84.78 -31.86
CA ARG A 84 84.27 84.32 -30.68
C ARG A 84 82.93 83.73 -31.11
N ILE A 85 82.18 84.43 -31.96
CA ILE A 85 80.89 83.97 -32.48
C ILE A 85 81.05 82.66 -33.25
N ASP A 86 82.08 82.54 -34.10
CA ASP A 86 82.35 81.33 -34.86
C ASP A 86 82.61 80.12 -33.94
N LYS A 87 83.37 80.32 -32.86
CA LYS A 87 83.58 79.27 -31.84
C LYS A 87 82.30 78.88 -31.11
N GLU A 88 81.48 79.86 -30.71
CA GLU A 88 80.19 79.61 -30.05
C GLU A 88 79.27 78.81 -30.99
N ILE A 89 79.15 79.23 -32.25
CA ILE A 89 78.39 78.52 -33.28
C ILE A 89 78.91 77.09 -33.47
N GLU A 90 80.22 76.88 -33.47
CA GLU A 90 80.81 75.54 -33.60
C GLU A 90 80.45 74.65 -32.38
N THR A 91 80.52 75.18 -31.16
CA THR A 91 80.11 74.44 -29.95
C THR A 91 78.62 74.11 -29.93
N GLU A 92 77.75 75.07 -30.30
CA GLU A 92 76.30 74.84 -30.41
C GLU A 92 75.98 73.79 -31.49
N LYS A 93 76.65 73.86 -32.64
CA LYS A 93 76.51 72.84 -33.69
C LYS A 93 76.91 71.46 -33.20
N ASN A 94 78.00 71.34 -32.45
CA ASN A 94 78.44 70.07 -31.89
C ASN A 94 77.41 69.52 -30.88
N ILE A 95 76.88 70.36 -29.99
CA ILE A 95 75.83 69.96 -29.05
C ILE A 95 74.58 69.52 -29.82
N TYR A 96 74.15 70.29 -30.81
CA TYR A 96 73.01 69.95 -31.66
C TYR A 96 73.21 68.61 -32.38
N GLU A 97 74.39 68.38 -32.97
CA GLU A 97 74.69 67.14 -33.68
C GLU A 97 74.68 65.94 -32.73
N THR A 98 75.25 66.07 -31.53
CA THR A 98 75.20 65.00 -30.51
C THR A 98 73.77 64.72 -30.04
N ALA A 99 72.97 65.76 -29.79
CA ALA A 99 71.56 65.60 -29.42
C ALA A 99 70.75 64.94 -30.55
N SER A 100 70.97 65.34 -31.81
CA SER A 100 70.32 64.73 -32.98
C SER A 100 70.65 63.25 -33.09
N LYS A 101 71.93 62.88 -32.92
CA LYS A 101 72.36 61.47 -32.91
C LYS A 101 71.65 60.66 -31.82
N HIS A 102 71.56 61.19 -30.60
CA HIS A 102 70.84 60.51 -29.53
C HIS A 102 69.33 60.40 -29.81
N PHE A 103 68.69 61.40 -30.39
CA PHE A 103 67.27 61.29 -30.79
C PHE A 103 67.07 60.23 -31.86
N GLU A 104 67.95 60.15 -32.86
CA GLU A 104 67.92 59.08 -33.86
C GLU A 104 68.13 57.70 -33.21
N GLU A 105 69.06 57.57 -32.26
CA GLU A 105 69.28 56.33 -31.49
C GLU A 105 68.05 55.92 -30.68
N TYR A 106 67.39 56.87 -30.00
CA TYR A 106 66.17 56.61 -29.23
C TYR A 106 65.01 56.23 -30.14
N GLN A 107 64.82 56.94 -31.25
CA GLN A 107 63.79 56.60 -32.24
C GLN A 107 63.99 55.19 -32.78
N ASN A 108 65.23 54.85 -33.19
CA ASN A 108 65.58 53.51 -33.65
C ASN A 108 65.38 52.44 -32.57
N SER A 109 65.68 52.75 -31.30
CA SER A 109 65.49 51.83 -30.18
C SER A 109 64.02 51.62 -29.85
N PHE A 110 63.21 52.69 -29.93
CA PHE A 110 61.77 52.63 -29.72
C PHE A 110 61.07 51.86 -30.85
N ASP A 111 61.47 52.07 -32.10
CA ASP A 111 60.96 51.31 -33.24
C ASP A 111 61.28 49.81 -33.10
N LYS A 112 62.48 49.46 -32.62
CA LYS A 112 62.84 48.08 -32.29
C LYS A 112 61.99 47.52 -31.15
N PHE A 113 61.73 48.30 -30.11
CA PHE A 113 60.87 47.88 -29.00
C PHE A 113 59.43 47.64 -29.45
N LEU A 114 58.86 48.54 -30.25
CA LEU A 114 57.53 48.39 -30.84
C LEU A 114 57.47 47.14 -31.73
N ALA A 115 58.51 46.88 -32.53
CA ALA A 115 58.57 45.68 -33.34
C ALA A 115 58.61 44.41 -32.48
N ASP A 116 59.41 44.38 -31.41
CA ASP A 116 59.49 43.23 -30.51
C ASP A 116 58.18 43.01 -29.73
N ASP A 117 57.56 44.06 -29.21
CA ASP A 117 56.27 43.96 -28.49
C ASP A 117 55.12 43.54 -29.42
N ASN A 118 55.08 44.09 -30.63
CA ASN A 118 54.14 43.65 -31.65
C ASN A 118 54.36 42.18 -32.03
N ASN A 119 55.61 41.75 -32.20
CA ASN A 119 55.94 40.34 -32.47
C ASN A 119 55.53 39.42 -31.32
N LYS A 120 55.76 39.82 -30.06
CA LYS A 120 55.30 39.10 -28.87
C LYS A 120 53.79 39.01 -28.83
N THR A 121 53.09 40.12 -29.03
CA THR A 121 51.62 40.16 -29.05
C THR A 121 51.05 39.28 -30.16
N ILE A 122 51.61 39.34 -31.37
CA ILE A 122 51.23 38.45 -32.48
C ILE A 122 51.48 36.98 -32.12
N SER A 123 52.59 36.67 -31.44
CA SER A 123 52.89 35.30 -31.02
C SER A 123 51.89 34.77 -29.99
N VAL A 124 51.48 35.60 -29.03
CA VAL A 124 50.47 35.27 -28.02
C VAL A 124 49.10 35.14 -28.67
N MET A 125 48.73 36.06 -29.57
CA MET A 125 47.48 36.01 -30.32
C MET A 125 47.40 34.74 -31.16
N LYS A 126 48.45 34.38 -31.89
CA LYS A 126 48.51 33.11 -32.65
C LYS A 126 48.34 31.88 -31.77
N LYS A 127 48.95 31.86 -30.57
CA LYS A 127 48.77 30.77 -29.61
C LYS A 127 47.34 30.71 -29.08
N SER A 128 46.76 31.86 -28.74
CA SER A 128 45.37 31.98 -28.28
C SER A 128 44.39 31.51 -29.36
N ASP A 129 44.56 31.95 -30.60
CA ASP A 129 43.75 31.53 -31.74
C ASP A 129 43.91 30.03 -32.02
N GLY A 130 45.12 29.49 -31.87
CA GLY A 130 45.39 28.05 -31.95
C GLY A 130 44.61 27.26 -30.89
N LEU A 131 44.72 27.67 -29.62
CA LEU A 131 43.99 27.03 -28.51
C LEU A 131 42.47 27.16 -28.67
N ALA A 132 41.97 28.29 -29.15
CA ALA A 132 40.55 28.48 -29.43
C ALA A 132 40.05 27.52 -30.52
N LYS A 133 40.82 27.34 -31.60
CA LYS A 133 40.53 26.36 -32.64
C LYS A 133 40.55 24.93 -32.11
N ASP A 134 41.56 24.59 -31.31
CA ASP A 134 41.65 23.25 -30.70
C ASP A 134 40.50 22.98 -29.73
N LEU A 135 40.08 23.97 -28.93
CA LEU A 135 38.92 23.87 -28.05
C LEU A 135 37.64 23.64 -28.84
N VAL A 136 37.42 24.37 -29.94
CA VAL A 136 36.27 24.18 -30.82
C VAL A 136 36.28 22.76 -31.41
N ASN A 137 37.42 22.31 -31.94
CA ASN A 137 37.57 20.97 -32.50
C ASN A 137 37.25 19.88 -31.46
N ARG A 138 37.78 19.99 -30.24
CA ARG A 138 37.51 19.05 -29.15
C ARG A 138 36.06 19.10 -28.68
N SER A 139 35.45 20.29 -28.63
CA SER A 139 34.03 20.44 -28.31
C SER A 139 33.16 19.72 -29.34
N ASP A 140 33.49 19.82 -30.63
CA ASP A 140 32.75 19.15 -31.69
C ASP A 140 32.97 17.63 -31.69
N GLU A 141 34.17 17.14 -31.36
CA GLU A 141 34.42 15.71 -31.11
C GLU A 141 33.58 15.19 -29.94
N CYS A 142 33.56 15.90 -28.81
CA CYS A 142 32.74 15.55 -27.65
C CYS A 142 31.24 15.55 -27.99
N LYS A 143 30.76 16.51 -28.78
CA LYS A 143 29.37 16.53 -29.26
C LYS A 143 29.08 15.30 -30.12
N LYS A 144 29.94 14.97 -31.09
CA LYS A 144 29.78 13.78 -31.94
C LYS A 144 29.71 12.51 -31.10
N ALA A 145 30.65 12.32 -30.16
CA ALA A 145 30.65 11.18 -29.26
C ALA A 145 29.38 11.13 -28.38
N ASN A 146 28.89 12.27 -27.90
CA ASN A 146 27.63 12.35 -27.16
C ASN A 146 26.41 11.99 -28.03
N TYR A 147 26.38 12.40 -29.29
CA TYR A 147 25.33 12.00 -30.23
C TYR A 147 25.36 10.50 -30.50
N GLU A 148 26.54 9.92 -30.70
CA GLU A 148 26.69 8.46 -30.87
C GLU A 148 26.23 7.71 -29.62
N MET A 149 26.63 8.15 -28.43
CA MET A 149 26.19 7.59 -27.16
C MET A 149 24.67 7.67 -26.99
N ALA A 150 24.06 8.81 -27.30
CA ALA A 150 22.61 8.98 -27.24
C ALA A 150 21.89 8.07 -28.24
N SER A 151 22.42 7.91 -29.45
CA SER A 151 21.90 6.99 -30.46
C SER A 151 22.01 5.53 -30.02
N LEU A 152 23.14 5.14 -29.41
CA LEU A 152 23.30 3.80 -28.86
C LEU A 152 22.35 3.55 -27.69
N LYS A 153 22.14 4.55 -26.82
CA LYS A 153 21.21 4.46 -25.69
C LYS A 153 19.76 4.32 -26.17
N SER A 154 19.34 5.06 -27.20
CA SER A 154 17.97 4.94 -27.74
C SER A 154 17.77 3.59 -28.44
N LYS A 155 18.77 3.08 -29.17
CA LYS A 155 18.74 1.74 -29.74
C LYS A 155 18.65 0.66 -28.65
N LEU A 156 19.41 0.81 -27.56
CA LEU A 156 19.36 -0.11 -26.42
C LEU A 156 17.96 -0.11 -25.78
N GLN A 157 17.36 1.07 -25.58
CA GLN A 157 16.00 1.19 -25.06
C GLN A 157 15.00 0.47 -25.94
N TYR A 158 15.04 0.72 -27.25
CA TYR A 158 14.17 0.05 -28.21
C TYR A 158 14.33 -1.47 -28.17
N ILE A 159 15.57 -1.96 -28.08
CA ILE A 159 15.84 -3.40 -27.97
C ILE A 159 15.30 -3.98 -26.65
N ASP A 160 15.44 -3.27 -25.53
CA ASP A 160 14.92 -3.74 -24.24
C ASP A 160 13.38 -3.76 -24.22
N GLU A 161 12.72 -2.71 -24.71
CA GLU A 161 11.26 -2.65 -24.87
C GLU A 161 10.75 -3.78 -25.78
N THR A 162 11.38 -3.98 -26.94
CA THR A 162 11.01 -5.08 -27.84
C THR A 162 11.27 -6.44 -27.21
N LEU A 163 12.33 -6.62 -26.42
CA LEU A 163 12.60 -7.85 -25.66
C LEU A 163 11.50 -8.11 -24.63
N VAL A 164 11.07 -7.08 -23.88
CA VAL A 164 9.95 -7.21 -22.92
C VAL A 164 8.69 -7.70 -23.61
N ILE A 165 8.36 -7.11 -24.76
CA ILE A 165 7.20 -7.51 -25.57
C ILE A 165 7.35 -8.95 -26.06
N LEU A 166 8.52 -9.34 -26.55
CA LEU A 166 8.77 -10.72 -27.00
C LEU A 166 8.66 -11.72 -25.84
N LEU A 167 9.11 -11.36 -24.63
CA LEU A 167 8.94 -12.20 -23.44
C LEU A 167 7.48 -12.36 -23.02
N SER A 168 6.67 -11.30 -23.15
CA SER A 168 5.24 -11.40 -22.85
C SER A 168 4.54 -12.33 -23.84
N PHE A 169 4.89 -12.25 -25.13
CA PHE A 169 4.43 -13.22 -26.13
C PHE A 169 4.91 -14.65 -25.86
N GLN A 170 6.17 -14.82 -25.47
CA GLN A 170 6.69 -16.13 -25.08
C GLN A 170 5.92 -16.73 -23.89
N ASN A 171 5.63 -15.91 -22.86
CA ASN A 171 4.81 -16.35 -21.72
C ASN A 171 3.38 -16.72 -22.15
N PHE A 172 2.79 -15.92 -23.03
CA PHE A 172 1.48 -16.22 -23.62
C PHE A 172 1.48 -17.57 -24.36
N LEU A 173 2.49 -17.82 -25.20
CA LEU A 173 2.63 -19.09 -25.92
C LEU A 173 2.83 -20.27 -24.97
N TYR A 174 3.59 -20.09 -23.88
CA TYR A 174 3.72 -21.12 -22.84
C TYR A 174 2.41 -21.38 -22.09
N LYS A 175 1.58 -20.36 -21.88
CA LYS A 175 0.24 -20.51 -21.29
C LYS A 175 -0.71 -21.27 -22.23
N ALA A 176 -0.63 -21.03 -23.54
CA ALA A 176 -1.44 -21.69 -24.56
C ALA A 176 -0.97 -23.12 -24.88
N ALA A 177 0.30 -23.45 -24.63
CA ALA A 177 0.84 -24.79 -24.88
C ALA A 177 0.22 -25.86 -23.95
N PRO A 178 0.09 -27.11 -24.43
CA PRO A 178 -0.43 -28.23 -23.63
C PRO A 178 0.36 -28.45 -22.33
N ILE A 179 -0.36 -28.83 -21.27
CA ILE A 179 0.20 -29.00 -19.90
C ILE A 179 1.31 -30.07 -19.89
N LEU A 180 1.14 -31.16 -20.65
CA LEU A 180 2.13 -32.24 -20.77
C LEU A 180 3.48 -31.74 -21.29
N TRP A 181 3.46 -30.90 -22.33
CA TRP A 181 4.69 -30.33 -22.90
C TRP A 181 5.38 -29.37 -21.94
N ARG A 182 4.59 -28.60 -21.18
CA ARG A 182 5.08 -27.67 -20.14
C ARG A 182 5.80 -28.40 -19.01
N GLU A 183 5.27 -29.55 -18.60
CA GLU A 183 5.83 -30.39 -17.52
C GLU A 183 7.14 -31.07 -17.95
N GLU A 184 7.19 -31.62 -19.17
CA GLU A 184 8.40 -32.23 -19.74
C GLU A 184 9.57 -31.23 -19.80
N HIS A 185 9.28 -29.98 -20.14
CA HIS A 185 10.28 -28.92 -20.29
C HIS A 185 10.53 -28.11 -19.01
N LYS A 186 9.86 -28.46 -17.88
CA LYS A 186 9.95 -27.78 -16.58
C LYS A 186 9.83 -26.25 -16.67
N ILE A 187 8.91 -25.78 -17.52
CA ILE A 187 8.73 -24.34 -17.73
C ILE A 187 8.06 -23.75 -16.49
N ARG A 188 8.80 -22.93 -15.74
CA ARG A 188 8.24 -22.11 -14.65
C ARG A 188 7.52 -20.92 -15.28
N LEU A 189 6.19 -20.92 -15.23
CA LEU A 189 5.41 -19.75 -15.60
C LEU A 189 5.60 -18.67 -14.55
N ASP A 190 6.10 -17.51 -14.97
CA ASP A 190 6.10 -16.32 -14.15
C ASP A 190 4.67 -15.77 -14.07
N ILE A 191 4.00 -16.05 -12.95
CA ILE A 191 2.64 -15.59 -12.63
C ILE A 191 2.63 -14.06 -12.39
N LYS A 192 3.80 -13.44 -12.18
CA LYS A 192 3.93 -12.00 -11.86
C LYS A 192 3.79 -11.07 -13.05
N HIS A 193 4.09 -11.52 -14.27
CA HIS A 193 4.06 -10.68 -15.47
C HIS A 193 2.80 -10.98 -16.30
N ASN A 194 1.63 -10.64 -15.74
CA ASN A 194 0.34 -10.83 -16.39
C ASN A 194 0.00 -9.76 -17.44
N GLU A 195 0.81 -8.71 -17.55
CA GLU A 195 0.52 -7.60 -18.46
C GLU A 195 1.23 -7.83 -19.79
N ILE A 196 0.44 -8.13 -20.82
CA ILE A 196 0.89 -8.12 -22.23
C ILE A 196 1.28 -6.69 -22.63
N PHE A 197 0.73 -5.68 -21.95
CA PHE A 197 0.97 -4.27 -22.16
C PHE A 197 1.04 -3.55 -20.81
N SER A 198 2.25 -3.14 -20.40
CA SER A 198 2.40 -2.03 -19.46
C SER A 198 2.63 -0.79 -20.32
N MET A 199 1.60 0.06 -20.44
CA MET A 199 1.63 1.29 -21.26
C MET A 199 2.47 2.41 -20.63
N ASP A 200 2.94 2.21 -19.39
CA ASP A 200 3.56 3.27 -18.57
C ASP A 200 5.09 3.08 -18.44
N SER A 201 5.74 2.46 -19.42
CA SER A 201 7.21 2.51 -19.47
C SER A 201 7.64 3.94 -19.81
N ASP A 202 7.94 4.72 -18.77
CA ASP A 202 8.57 6.03 -18.90
C ASP A 202 9.82 5.90 -19.80
N ILE A 203 9.68 6.37 -21.04
CA ILE A 203 10.74 6.41 -22.08
C ILE A 203 11.97 7.19 -21.58
N PHE A 204 11.79 8.00 -20.52
CA PHE A 204 12.82 8.83 -19.90
C PHE A 204 13.43 8.22 -18.63
N SER A 205 12.99 7.05 -18.19
CA SER A 205 13.59 6.37 -17.04
C SER A 205 15.06 6.01 -17.33
N LYS A 206 15.89 6.12 -16.30
CA LYS A 206 17.32 5.87 -16.42
C LYS A 206 17.53 4.38 -16.65
N ILE A 207 17.89 4.01 -17.88
CA ILE A 207 18.20 2.64 -18.27
C ILE A 207 19.30 2.08 -17.36
N ASP A 208 18.92 1.15 -16.49
CA ASP A 208 19.85 0.44 -15.63
C ASP A 208 20.49 -0.70 -16.42
N ILE A 209 21.67 -0.41 -16.99
CA ILE A 209 22.47 -1.36 -17.79
C ILE A 209 22.74 -2.66 -17.01
N ASN A 210 22.85 -2.59 -15.68
CA ASN A 210 23.07 -3.75 -14.82
C ASN A 210 21.83 -4.64 -14.73
N ALA A 211 20.63 -4.05 -14.60
CA ALA A 211 19.37 -4.80 -14.58
C ALA A 211 19.13 -5.51 -15.92
N ILE A 212 19.46 -4.85 -17.05
CA ILE A 212 19.38 -5.46 -18.38
C ILE A 212 20.35 -6.66 -18.48
N LYS A 213 21.59 -6.52 -18.00
CA LYS A 213 22.57 -7.62 -18.02
C LYS A 213 22.13 -8.80 -17.16
N GLU A 214 21.59 -8.55 -15.97
CA GLU A 214 21.05 -9.61 -15.10
C GLU A 214 19.89 -10.34 -15.77
N ARG A 215 18.95 -9.59 -16.37
CA ARG A 215 17.82 -10.17 -17.12
C ARG A 215 18.30 -11.03 -18.29
N LEU A 216 19.25 -10.54 -19.08
CA LEU A 216 19.87 -11.27 -20.19
C LEU A 216 20.56 -12.57 -19.74
N SER A 217 21.16 -12.59 -18.55
CA SER A 217 21.82 -13.78 -18.01
C SER A 217 20.86 -14.86 -17.50
N GLN A 218 19.63 -14.50 -17.14
CA GLN A 218 18.63 -15.40 -16.54
C GLN A 218 17.62 -15.95 -17.57
N LEU A 219 17.70 -15.51 -18.82
CA LEU A 219 16.76 -15.88 -19.87
C LEU A 219 16.95 -17.35 -20.29
N PRO A 220 15.92 -18.21 -20.13
CA PRO A 220 15.97 -19.59 -20.62
C PRO A 220 15.93 -19.63 -22.15
N GLU A 221 16.46 -20.70 -22.74
CA GLU A 221 16.40 -20.93 -24.19
C GLU A 221 14.95 -20.84 -24.69
N PRO A 222 14.67 -20.06 -25.75
CA PRO A 222 13.32 -19.94 -26.30
C PRO A 222 12.96 -21.22 -27.05
N ARG A 223 12.34 -22.16 -26.34
CA ARG A 223 11.73 -23.35 -26.95
C ARG A 223 10.27 -23.03 -27.22
N LEU A 224 9.82 -23.19 -28.45
CA LEU A 224 8.44 -22.92 -28.83
C LEU A 224 7.74 -24.24 -29.13
N TYR A 225 6.52 -24.39 -28.61
CA TYR A 225 5.65 -25.49 -29.00
C TYR A 225 4.95 -25.21 -30.34
N PHE A 226 4.63 -23.94 -30.60
CA PHE A 226 3.95 -23.50 -31.81
C PHE A 226 4.98 -22.99 -32.83
N GLU A 227 5.08 -23.67 -33.97
CA GLU A 227 5.98 -23.26 -35.07
C GLU A 227 5.26 -22.37 -36.09
N THR A 228 3.94 -22.54 -36.22
CA THR A 228 3.11 -21.79 -37.19
C THR A 228 1.96 -21.06 -36.48
N PRO A 229 1.62 -19.82 -36.87
CA PRO A 229 0.52 -19.06 -36.27
C PRO A 229 -0.85 -19.76 -36.36
N GLU A 230 -1.08 -20.55 -37.40
CA GLU A 230 -2.33 -21.30 -37.62
C GLU A 230 -2.63 -22.28 -36.48
N GLN A 231 -1.60 -22.86 -35.86
CA GLN A 231 -1.77 -23.79 -34.73
C GLN A 231 -2.43 -23.12 -33.51
N ILE A 232 -2.17 -21.83 -33.30
CA ILE A 232 -2.78 -21.06 -32.21
C ILE A 232 -4.26 -20.83 -32.49
N LEU A 233 -4.63 -20.55 -33.74
CA LEU A 233 -6.03 -20.40 -34.14
C LEU A 233 -6.82 -21.69 -33.89
N ILE A 234 -6.23 -22.85 -34.20
CA ILE A 234 -6.86 -24.16 -33.91
C ILE A 234 -7.09 -24.34 -32.40
N VAL A 235 -6.13 -23.93 -31.55
CA VAL A 235 -6.30 -23.96 -30.10
C VAL A 235 -7.43 -23.03 -29.66
N PHE A 236 -7.52 -21.82 -30.22
CA PHE A 236 -8.61 -20.90 -29.92
C PHE A 236 -9.97 -21.43 -30.37
N ASP A 237 -10.08 -21.99 -31.56
CA ASP A 237 -11.32 -22.62 -32.04
C ASP A 237 -11.74 -23.79 -31.14
N SER A 238 -10.77 -24.60 -30.68
CA SER A 238 -11.03 -25.67 -29.73
C SER A 238 -11.49 -25.12 -28.38
N LEU A 239 -10.88 -24.05 -27.90
CA LEU A 239 -11.21 -23.40 -26.63
C LEU A 239 -12.58 -22.73 -26.70
N GLU A 240 -12.95 -22.12 -27.83
CA GLU A 240 -14.27 -21.57 -28.08
C GLU A 240 -15.34 -22.68 -28.06
N LYS A 241 -15.10 -23.80 -28.76
CA LYS A 241 -16.00 -24.96 -28.74
C LYS A 241 -16.15 -25.54 -27.34
N GLN A 242 -15.06 -25.66 -26.58
CA GLN A 242 -15.09 -26.11 -25.19
C GLN A 242 -15.87 -25.14 -24.30
N ASN A 243 -15.64 -23.84 -24.43
CA ASN A 243 -16.37 -22.82 -23.67
C ASN A 243 -17.87 -22.83 -24.00
N LEU A 244 -18.23 -23.01 -25.27
CA LEU A 244 -19.62 -23.15 -25.68
C LEU A 244 -20.24 -24.43 -25.08
N ASN A 245 -19.52 -25.54 -25.09
CA ASN A 245 -19.97 -26.78 -24.45
C ASN A 245 -20.16 -26.60 -22.93
N TYR A 246 -19.21 -25.95 -22.25
CA TYR A 246 -19.35 -25.63 -20.83
C TYR A 246 -20.55 -24.72 -20.56
N LEU A 247 -20.80 -23.74 -21.42
CA LEU A 247 -21.97 -22.87 -21.29
C LEU A 247 -23.28 -23.67 -21.44
N LEU A 248 -23.36 -24.55 -22.43
CA LEU A 248 -24.53 -25.40 -22.66
C LEU A 248 -24.76 -26.35 -21.47
N VAL A 249 -23.72 -27.04 -21.02
CA VAL A 249 -23.78 -27.91 -19.83
C VAL A 249 -24.18 -27.11 -18.59
N THR A 250 -23.70 -25.88 -18.44
CA THR A 250 -24.07 -25.00 -17.32
C THR A 250 -25.54 -24.62 -17.39
N GLU A 251 -26.08 -24.34 -18.57
CA GLU A 251 -27.50 -24.02 -18.75
C GLU A 251 -28.39 -25.23 -18.49
N GLU A 252 -28.01 -26.41 -18.99
CA GLU A 252 -28.68 -27.68 -18.68
C GLU A 252 -28.69 -27.94 -17.17
N LEU A 253 -27.52 -27.82 -16.52
CA LEU A 253 -27.37 -27.98 -15.08
C LEU A 253 -28.19 -26.96 -14.29
N ASN A 254 -28.28 -25.72 -14.79
CA ASN A 254 -29.09 -24.67 -14.18
C ASN A 254 -30.60 -25.02 -14.26
N SER A 255 -31.04 -25.61 -15.37
CA SER A 255 -32.42 -26.08 -15.52
C SER A 255 -32.75 -27.22 -14.53
N GLU A 256 -31.85 -28.20 -14.37
CA GLU A 256 -32.01 -29.30 -13.42
C GLU A 256 -31.91 -28.83 -11.96
N LYS A 257 -31.01 -27.90 -11.66
CA LYS A 257 -30.95 -27.21 -10.36
C LYS A 257 -32.29 -26.53 -10.04
N ASN A 258 -32.87 -25.80 -11.00
CA ASN A 258 -34.15 -25.12 -10.79
C ASN A 258 -35.30 -26.11 -10.59
N ARG A 259 -35.30 -27.25 -11.29
CA ARG A 259 -36.26 -28.35 -11.05
C ARG A 259 -36.10 -28.93 -9.64
N PHE A 260 -34.86 -29.23 -9.23
CA PHE A 260 -34.55 -29.73 -7.90
C PHE A 260 -35.02 -28.78 -6.80
N MET A 261 -34.72 -27.48 -6.93
CA MET A 261 -35.16 -26.46 -5.98
C MET A 261 -36.68 -26.41 -5.85
N LYS A 262 -37.42 -26.45 -6.97
CA LYS A 262 -38.89 -26.54 -6.94
C LYS A 262 -39.38 -27.80 -6.24
N THR A 263 -38.78 -28.97 -6.50
CA THR A 263 -39.17 -30.22 -5.81
C THR A 263 -38.88 -30.17 -4.32
N LEU A 264 -37.77 -29.54 -3.92
CA LEU A 264 -37.37 -29.35 -2.54
C LEU A 264 -38.36 -28.43 -1.81
N ASP A 265 -38.81 -27.35 -2.44
CA ASP A 265 -39.81 -26.46 -1.85
C ASP A 265 -41.18 -27.16 -1.70
N ILE A 266 -41.60 -27.96 -2.69
CA ILE A 266 -42.81 -28.78 -2.57
C ILE A 266 -42.67 -29.78 -1.42
N LEU A 267 -41.52 -30.44 -1.30
CA LEU A 267 -41.26 -31.40 -0.23
C LEU A 267 -41.29 -30.73 1.15
N LYS A 268 -40.70 -29.53 1.29
CA LYS A 268 -40.76 -28.75 2.52
C LYS A 268 -42.20 -28.42 2.92
N ILE A 269 -43.03 -28.03 1.96
CA ILE A 269 -44.44 -27.74 2.21
C ILE A 269 -45.17 -29.01 2.68
N LYS A 270 -44.99 -30.15 1.99
CA LYS A 270 -45.59 -31.43 2.41
C LYS A 270 -45.13 -31.85 3.80
N LEU A 271 -43.84 -31.71 4.09
CA LEU A 271 -43.30 -32.08 5.41
C LEU A 271 -43.89 -31.19 6.52
N ARG A 272 -44.08 -29.89 6.27
CA ARG A 272 -44.77 -29.00 7.22
C ARG A 272 -46.22 -29.43 7.44
N GLN A 273 -46.94 -29.79 6.38
CA GLN A 273 -48.32 -30.29 6.48
C GLN A 273 -48.40 -31.57 7.31
N GLU A 274 -47.49 -32.52 7.11
CA GLU A 274 -47.40 -33.75 7.93
C GLU A 274 -47.08 -33.44 9.39
N LEU A 275 -46.16 -32.51 9.66
CA LEU A 275 -45.85 -32.09 11.03
C LEU A 275 -47.05 -31.43 11.72
N ASP A 276 -47.75 -30.54 11.03
CA ASP A 276 -48.95 -29.88 11.54
C ASP A 276 -50.07 -30.91 11.81
N PHE A 277 -50.23 -31.90 10.92
CA PHE A 277 -51.17 -33.00 11.09
C PHE A 277 -50.83 -33.85 12.32
N ILE A 278 -49.57 -34.23 12.49
CA ILE A 278 -49.11 -35.00 13.66
C ILE A 278 -49.34 -34.17 14.94
N GLN A 279 -49.02 -32.88 14.93
CA GLN A 279 -49.23 -32.02 16.09
C GLN A 279 -50.71 -31.90 16.45
N GLN A 280 -51.60 -31.81 15.46
CA GLN A 280 -53.04 -31.84 15.70
C GLN A 280 -53.48 -33.18 16.29
N LYS A 281 -52.97 -34.31 15.78
CA LYS A 281 -53.27 -35.63 16.33
C LYS A 281 -52.78 -35.82 17.77
N ILE A 282 -51.62 -35.27 18.11
CA ILE A 282 -51.14 -35.28 19.49
C ILE A 282 -52.12 -34.54 20.41
N LYS A 283 -52.55 -33.33 20.02
CA LYS A 283 -53.54 -32.55 20.80
C LYS A 283 -54.88 -33.28 20.95
N GLU A 284 -55.40 -33.87 19.87
CA GLU A 284 -56.63 -34.66 19.92
C GLU A 284 -56.50 -35.83 20.90
N ILE A 285 -55.36 -36.52 20.92
CA ILE A 285 -55.11 -37.63 21.86
C ILE A 285 -54.97 -37.12 23.29
N GLU A 286 -54.27 -36.01 23.53
CA GLU A 286 -54.16 -35.37 24.85
C GLU A 286 -55.53 -35.02 25.42
N ASP A 287 -56.42 -34.43 24.62
CA ASP A 287 -57.79 -34.11 25.02
C ASP A 287 -58.59 -35.37 25.38
N ILE A 288 -58.43 -36.45 24.60
CA ILE A 288 -59.07 -37.75 24.89
C ILE A 288 -58.53 -38.35 26.19
N ILE A 289 -57.22 -38.23 26.47
CA ILE A 289 -56.62 -38.70 27.72
C ILE A 289 -57.22 -37.93 28.90
N ILE A 290 -57.29 -36.60 28.82
CA ILE A 290 -57.88 -35.77 29.88
C ILE A 290 -59.34 -36.17 30.13
N LEU A 291 -60.13 -36.36 29.07
CA LEU A 291 -61.52 -36.78 29.20
C LEU A 291 -61.65 -38.16 29.85
N ASN A 292 -60.78 -39.10 29.47
CA ASN A 292 -60.73 -40.43 30.07
C ASN A 292 -60.31 -40.40 31.53
N ASP A 293 -59.37 -39.54 31.91
CA ASP A 293 -58.94 -39.36 33.30
C ASP A 293 -60.06 -38.80 34.18
N ILE A 294 -60.81 -37.81 33.67
CA ILE A 294 -61.99 -37.26 34.35
C ILE A 294 -63.03 -38.38 34.53
N ARG A 295 -63.36 -39.10 33.45
CA ARG A 295 -64.32 -40.21 33.50
C ARG A 295 -63.87 -41.32 34.45
N ALA A 296 -62.58 -41.66 34.46
CA ALA A 296 -62.04 -42.65 35.39
C ALA A 296 -62.16 -42.18 36.84
N SER A 297 -61.93 -40.89 37.11
CA SER A 297 -62.16 -40.29 38.43
C SER A 297 -63.64 -40.33 38.84
N GLU A 298 -64.56 -40.00 37.94
CA GLU A 298 -66.01 -40.08 38.18
C GLU A 298 -66.45 -41.51 38.51
N VAL A 299 -66.02 -42.49 37.72
CA VAL A 299 -66.34 -43.90 37.96
C VAL A 299 -65.76 -44.37 39.29
N LYS A 300 -64.53 -43.98 39.64
CA LYS A 300 -63.94 -44.26 40.95
C LYS A 300 -64.79 -43.67 42.07
N GLN A 301 -65.23 -42.42 41.96
CA GLN A 301 -66.09 -41.78 42.97
C GLN A 301 -67.43 -42.51 43.13
N ILE A 302 -68.06 -42.89 42.01
CA ILE A 302 -69.32 -43.67 42.03
C ILE A 302 -69.08 -45.03 42.69
N PHE A 303 -67.99 -45.71 42.34
CA PHE A 303 -67.62 -47.00 42.93
C PHE A 303 -67.44 -46.90 44.46
N PHE A 304 -66.66 -45.92 44.94
CA PHE A 304 -66.47 -45.71 46.37
C PHE A 304 -67.79 -45.36 47.08
N ARG A 305 -68.65 -44.56 46.46
CA ARG A 305 -69.99 -44.26 47.00
C ARG A 305 -70.83 -45.52 47.16
N ILE A 306 -70.88 -46.38 46.13
CA ILE A 306 -71.63 -47.65 46.20
C ILE A 306 -71.06 -48.57 47.28
N LEU A 307 -69.74 -48.63 47.42
CA LEU A 307 -69.07 -49.42 48.44
C LEU A 307 -69.46 -48.93 49.85
N GLU A 308 -69.35 -47.63 50.12
CA GLU A 308 -69.65 -47.03 51.42
C GLU A 308 -71.14 -47.01 51.79
N GLU A 309 -72.04 -46.85 50.81
CA GLU A 309 -73.48 -46.77 51.04
C GLU A 309 -74.13 -48.16 51.03
N LYS A 310 -74.03 -48.89 49.91
CA LYS A 310 -74.83 -50.11 49.69
C LYS A 310 -74.14 -51.35 50.23
N ILE A 311 -72.87 -51.56 49.89
CA ILE A 311 -72.17 -52.79 50.27
C ILE A 311 -71.87 -52.79 51.76
N ARG A 312 -71.37 -51.67 52.31
CA ARG A 312 -71.15 -51.54 53.76
C ARG A 312 -72.44 -51.71 54.56
N TYR A 313 -73.58 -51.17 54.09
CA TYR A 313 -74.85 -51.41 54.76
C TYR A 313 -75.27 -52.89 54.69
N LEU A 314 -75.12 -53.56 53.55
CA LEU A 314 -75.51 -54.97 53.43
C LEU A 314 -74.65 -55.91 54.28
N VAL A 315 -73.34 -55.66 54.37
CA VAL A 315 -72.41 -56.53 55.09
C VAL A 315 -72.29 -56.15 56.58
N SER A 316 -72.40 -54.86 56.91
CA SER A 316 -72.15 -54.34 58.26
C SER A 316 -73.38 -53.71 58.93
N SER A 317 -74.58 -53.85 58.36
CA SER A 317 -75.81 -53.46 59.07
C SER A 317 -75.96 -54.29 60.35
N GLU A 318 -76.47 -53.65 61.39
CA GLU A 318 -76.78 -54.30 62.67
C GLU A 318 -77.64 -55.56 62.47
N MET A 319 -78.63 -55.51 61.57
CA MET A 319 -79.49 -56.66 61.27
C MET A 319 -78.73 -57.80 60.57
N ALA A 320 -77.83 -57.49 59.64
CA ALA A 320 -77.06 -58.50 58.91
C ALA A 320 -76.04 -59.19 59.83
N LEU A 321 -75.37 -58.41 60.68
CA LEU A 321 -74.47 -58.93 61.72
C LEU A 321 -75.24 -59.75 62.77
N GLN A 322 -76.44 -59.30 63.17
CA GLN A 322 -77.31 -60.07 64.08
C GLN A 322 -77.71 -61.42 63.47
N ILE A 323 -78.14 -61.44 62.21
CA ILE A 323 -78.47 -62.70 61.51
C ILE A 323 -77.24 -63.60 61.43
N PHE A 324 -76.07 -63.05 61.06
CA PHE A 324 -74.82 -63.81 61.02
C PHE A 324 -74.52 -64.45 62.38
N ASN A 325 -74.58 -63.67 63.47
CA ASN A 325 -74.37 -64.17 64.82
C ASN A 325 -75.42 -65.22 65.24
N TYR A 326 -76.69 -65.08 64.85
CA TYR A 326 -77.72 -66.07 65.17
C TYR A 326 -77.54 -67.39 64.41
N VAL A 327 -77.18 -67.31 63.12
CA VAL A 327 -76.90 -68.50 62.32
C VAL A 327 -75.66 -69.21 62.84
N GLU A 328 -74.60 -68.47 63.17
CA GLU A 328 -73.41 -69.03 63.80
C GLU A 328 -73.75 -69.70 65.14
N PHE A 329 -74.47 -69.00 66.03
CA PHE A 329 -74.87 -69.55 67.33
C PHE A 329 -75.73 -70.82 67.21
N THR A 330 -76.67 -70.86 66.27
CA THR A 330 -77.55 -72.02 66.08
C THR A 330 -76.80 -73.20 65.45
N TYR A 331 -75.91 -72.93 64.50
CA TYR A 331 -75.06 -73.95 63.90
C TYR A 331 -74.13 -74.61 64.92
N GLU A 332 -73.48 -73.80 65.78
CA GLU A 332 -72.62 -74.30 66.85
C GLU A 332 -73.35 -75.19 67.87
N GLN A 333 -74.62 -74.87 68.17
CA GLN A 333 -75.44 -75.63 69.12
C GLN A 333 -75.93 -76.96 68.56
N VAL A 334 -76.34 -76.99 67.29
CA VAL A 334 -77.06 -78.15 66.71
C VAL A 334 -76.10 -79.14 66.06
N ILE A 335 -75.04 -78.67 65.38
CA ILE A 335 -74.21 -79.51 64.52
C ILE A 335 -72.82 -79.68 65.11
N THR A 336 -71.98 -78.63 65.15
CA THR A 336 -70.58 -78.67 65.64
C THR A 336 -70.04 -77.24 65.83
N SER A 337 -69.07 -77.04 66.72
CA SER A 337 -68.32 -75.76 66.84
C SER A 337 -67.64 -75.38 65.52
N ASN A 338 -67.71 -74.11 65.12
CA ASN A 338 -67.12 -73.61 63.87
C ASN A 338 -65.58 -73.65 63.89
N GLU A 339 -64.98 -74.81 63.62
CA GLU A 339 -63.51 -74.91 63.43
C GLU A 339 -63.08 -74.68 61.97
N THR A 340 -64.02 -74.79 61.04
CA THR A 340 -63.86 -74.46 59.63
C THR A 340 -64.63 -73.19 59.35
N GLU A 341 -63.99 -72.14 58.82
CA GLU A 341 -64.58 -70.84 58.47
C GLU A 341 -65.68 -70.95 57.39
N LEU A 342 -66.78 -71.65 57.69
CA LEU A 342 -67.89 -71.91 56.79
C LEU A 342 -68.64 -70.61 56.52
N SER A 343 -69.07 -70.43 55.27
CA SER A 343 -69.87 -69.26 54.90
C SER A 343 -71.21 -69.29 55.66
N SER A 344 -71.77 -68.13 56.00
CA SER A 344 -73.09 -68.06 56.67
C SER A 344 -74.20 -68.74 55.89
N LEU A 345 -74.11 -68.77 54.56
CA LEU A 345 -75.05 -69.48 53.71
C LEU A 345 -74.87 -71.00 53.85
N GLU A 346 -73.64 -71.49 53.91
CA GLU A 346 -73.33 -72.91 54.10
C GLU A 346 -73.79 -73.39 55.49
N MET A 347 -73.55 -72.58 56.53
CA MET A 347 -74.08 -72.83 57.88
C MET A 347 -75.61 -72.91 57.89
N ALA A 348 -76.29 -71.99 57.20
CA ALA A 348 -77.74 -71.98 57.12
C ALA A 348 -78.30 -73.18 56.34
N MET A 349 -77.69 -73.56 55.21
CA MET A 349 -78.10 -74.74 54.44
C MET A 349 -77.89 -76.04 55.20
N ALA A 350 -76.82 -76.14 55.98
CA ALA A 350 -76.58 -77.31 56.83
C ALA A 350 -77.65 -77.41 57.91
N LEU A 351 -78.01 -76.29 58.56
CA LEU A 351 -79.14 -76.24 59.49
C LEU A 351 -80.47 -76.61 58.82
N GLU A 352 -80.72 -76.16 57.60
CA GLU A 352 -81.93 -76.49 56.84
C GLU A 352 -81.97 -77.99 56.50
N SER A 353 -80.86 -78.58 56.07
CA SER A 353 -80.78 -80.02 55.81
C SER A 353 -81.01 -80.85 57.07
N GLU A 354 -80.44 -80.45 58.22
CA GLU A 354 -80.69 -81.14 59.49
C GLU A 354 -82.15 -80.99 59.93
N TYR A 355 -82.73 -79.81 59.75
CA TYR A 355 -84.16 -79.59 60.00
C TYR A 355 -85.03 -80.51 59.13
N ASP A 356 -84.73 -80.61 57.84
CA ASP A 356 -85.46 -81.47 56.91
C ASP A 356 -85.29 -82.95 57.24
N ASN A 357 -84.07 -83.39 57.59
CA ASN A 357 -83.82 -84.76 58.05
C ASN A 357 -84.64 -85.08 59.30
N LEU A 358 -84.62 -84.19 60.29
CA LEU A 358 -85.37 -84.35 61.54
C LEU A 358 -86.88 -84.35 61.27
N MET A 359 -87.36 -83.55 60.32
CA MET A 359 -88.76 -83.54 59.92
C MET A 359 -89.17 -84.81 59.17
N MET A 360 -88.29 -85.36 58.32
CA MET A 360 -88.49 -86.67 57.70
C MET A 360 -88.56 -87.78 58.74
N ASP A 361 -87.67 -87.77 59.73
CA ASP A 361 -87.67 -88.72 60.84
C ASP A 361 -88.98 -88.64 61.62
N ILE A 362 -89.47 -87.43 61.95
CA ILE A 362 -90.76 -87.25 62.63
C ILE A 362 -91.92 -87.82 61.80
N SER A 363 -91.90 -87.62 60.47
CA SER A 363 -92.97 -88.10 59.59
C SER A 363 -93.04 -89.63 59.45
N ALA A 364 -91.97 -90.33 59.78
CA ALA A 364 -91.91 -91.80 59.74
C ALA A 364 -92.60 -92.48 60.94
N PHE A 365 -92.89 -91.73 62.01
CA PHE A 365 -93.56 -92.26 63.19
C PHE A 365 -95.09 -92.25 63.04
N ASP A 366 -95.75 -93.30 63.54
CA ASP A 366 -97.20 -93.45 63.49
C ASP A 366 -97.88 -92.35 64.34
N LEU A 367 -98.98 -91.78 63.85
CA LEU A 367 -99.61 -90.58 64.42
C LEU A 367 -100.10 -90.81 65.87
N GLU A 368 -100.40 -92.06 66.23
CA GLU A 368 -100.76 -92.46 67.59
C GLU A 368 -99.55 -92.44 68.54
N TYR A 369 -98.37 -92.85 68.07
CA TYR A 369 -97.13 -92.85 68.84
C TYR A 369 -96.60 -91.41 69.03
N VAL A 370 -96.73 -90.56 67.99
CA VAL A 370 -96.42 -89.13 68.07
C VAL A 370 -97.32 -88.42 69.08
N LYS A 371 -98.62 -88.72 69.14
CA LYS A 371 -99.52 -88.13 70.16
C LYS A 371 -99.20 -88.58 71.59
N THR A 372 -98.76 -89.83 71.78
CA THR A 372 -98.31 -90.28 73.11
C THR A 372 -97.02 -89.59 73.53
N ILE A 373 -96.07 -89.44 72.60
CA ILE A 373 -94.81 -88.73 72.84
C ILE A 373 -95.07 -87.23 73.05
N GLU A 374 -95.91 -86.59 72.24
CA GLU A 374 -96.34 -85.20 72.46
C GLU A 374 -96.94 -85.05 73.85
N LYS A 375 -97.83 -85.95 74.27
CA LYS A 375 -98.41 -85.89 75.62
C LYS A 375 -97.35 -86.07 76.71
N GLU A 376 -96.40 -87.00 76.55
CA GLU A 376 -95.28 -87.18 77.49
C GLU A 376 -94.33 -85.99 77.51
N ILE A 377 -94.01 -85.38 76.35
CA ILE A 377 -93.18 -84.19 76.21
C ILE A 377 -93.90 -82.97 76.78
N TYR A 378 -95.22 -82.83 76.59
CA TYR A 378 -96.00 -81.78 77.22
C TYR A 378 -96.04 -81.96 78.74
N GLU A 379 -96.25 -83.17 79.25
CA GLU A 379 -96.21 -83.44 80.69
C GLU A 379 -94.80 -83.27 81.29
N HIS A 380 -93.75 -83.67 80.55
CA HIS A 380 -92.36 -83.50 80.95
C HIS A 380 -91.93 -82.03 80.87
N GLY A 381 -92.27 -81.33 79.80
CA GLY A 381 -92.05 -79.90 79.63
C GLY A 381 -92.84 -79.09 80.65
N GLU A 382 -94.05 -79.49 81.04
CA GLU A 382 -94.78 -78.85 82.14
C GLU A 382 -94.07 -79.07 83.49
N LYS A 383 -93.43 -80.23 83.69
CA LYS A 383 -92.56 -80.48 84.85
C LYS A 383 -91.28 -79.65 84.79
N GLU A 384 -90.57 -79.61 83.66
CA GLU A 384 -89.35 -78.81 83.50
C GLU A 384 -89.64 -77.32 83.64
N ILE A 385 -90.79 -76.83 83.14
CA ILE A 385 -91.24 -75.45 83.37
C ILE A 385 -91.55 -75.23 84.85
N LYS A 386 -92.21 -76.17 85.53
CA LYS A 386 -92.43 -76.08 86.98
C LYS A 386 -91.09 -76.04 87.72
N ASP A 387 -90.19 -76.96 87.44
CA ASP A 387 -88.85 -77.05 88.01
C ASP A 387 -88.02 -75.81 87.70
N ALA A 388 -88.09 -75.24 86.50
CA ALA A 388 -87.44 -73.99 86.13
C ALA A 388 -88.08 -72.78 86.84
N THR A 389 -89.40 -72.75 87.02
CA THR A 389 -90.05 -71.70 87.81
C THR A 389 -89.74 -71.82 89.30
N GLU A 390 -89.59 -73.04 89.82
CA GLU A 390 -89.13 -73.30 91.19
C GLU A 390 -87.66 -72.95 91.35
N ALA A 391 -86.79 -73.36 90.42
CA ALA A 391 -85.38 -73.02 90.39
C ALA A 391 -85.16 -71.51 90.22
N THR A 392 -85.97 -70.80 89.43
CA THR A 392 -85.89 -69.33 89.33
C THR A 392 -86.42 -68.64 90.58
N LYS A 393 -87.43 -69.18 91.27
CA LYS A 393 -87.84 -68.70 92.59
C LYS A 393 -86.73 -68.94 93.61
N LEU A 394 -86.13 -70.14 93.65
CA LEU A 394 -84.98 -70.49 94.50
C LEU A 394 -83.78 -69.61 94.18
N LEU A 395 -83.44 -69.36 92.92
CA LEU A 395 -82.38 -68.45 92.52
C LEU A 395 -82.69 -67.02 92.95
N LYS A 396 -83.93 -66.55 92.84
CA LYS A 396 -84.35 -65.25 93.39
C LYS A 396 -84.25 -65.22 94.92
N GLU A 397 -84.54 -66.32 95.61
CA GLU A 397 -84.38 -66.43 97.07
C GLU A 397 -82.92 -66.50 97.50
N ILE A 398 -82.09 -67.27 96.79
CA ILE A 398 -80.63 -67.32 96.93
C ILE A 398 -80.04 -65.96 96.59
N ASP A 399 -80.52 -65.24 95.58
CA ASP A 399 -80.09 -63.88 95.28
C ASP A 399 -80.51 -62.90 96.38
N LYS A 400 -81.71 -63.05 96.93
CA LYS A 400 -82.15 -62.24 98.09
C LYS A 400 -81.31 -62.57 99.33
N LEU A 401 -81.02 -63.85 99.58
CA LEU A 401 -80.16 -64.31 100.67
C LEU A 401 -78.71 -63.89 100.45
N SER A 402 -78.18 -63.97 99.23
CA SER A 402 -76.82 -63.56 98.88
C SER A 402 -76.68 -62.04 98.96
N ARG A 403 -77.71 -61.27 98.57
CA ARG A 403 -77.78 -59.82 98.82
C ARG A 403 -77.88 -59.51 100.30
N ARG A 404 -78.68 -60.25 101.08
CA ARG A 404 -78.79 -60.08 102.56
C ARG A 404 -77.50 -60.49 103.28
N LEU A 405 -76.83 -61.54 102.82
CA LEU A 405 -75.57 -62.04 103.35
C LEU A 405 -74.46 -61.07 102.97
N LYS A 406 -74.36 -60.63 101.70
CA LYS A 406 -73.49 -59.51 101.31
C LYS A 406 -73.78 -58.25 102.14
N SER A 407 -75.04 -57.92 102.42
CA SER A 407 -75.44 -56.80 103.28
C SER A 407 -75.16 -57.02 104.78
N ALA A 408 -75.11 -58.27 105.27
CA ALA A 408 -74.74 -58.60 106.65
C ALA A 408 -73.22 -58.70 106.86
N PHE A 409 -72.48 -59.03 105.80
CA PHE A 409 -71.01 -58.98 105.73
C PHE A 409 -70.49 -57.61 105.30
N GLU A 410 -71.35 -56.73 104.79
CA GLU A 410 -71.07 -55.30 104.73
C GLU A 410 -70.94 -54.81 106.18
N PRO A 411 -69.78 -54.28 106.59
CA PRO A 411 -69.61 -53.75 107.93
C PRO A 411 -70.68 -52.68 108.15
N THR A 412 -71.34 -52.76 109.31
CA THR A 412 -72.32 -51.80 109.77
C THR A 412 -71.75 -50.42 109.52
N ARG A 413 -72.38 -49.61 108.65
CA ARG A 413 -72.07 -48.19 108.50
C ARG A 413 -72.38 -47.53 109.85
N ARG A 414 -71.43 -47.60 110.78
CA ARG A 414 -71.45 -46.82 112.00
C ARG A 414 -71.39 -45.35 111.57
N LYS A 415 -72.35 -44.64 112.16
CA LYS A 415 -72.56 -43.19 112.18
C LYS A 415 -71.27 -42.38 112.20
#